data_AF-A0A2P2LZ47-F1
#
_entry.id   AF-A0A2P2LZ47-F1
#
_cell.length_a   1.000
_cell.length_b   1.000
_cell.length_c   1.000
_cell.angle_alpha   90.00
_cell.angle_beta   90.00
_cell.angle_gamma   90.00
#
_symmetry.space_group_name_H-M   'P 1'
#
loop_
_entity.id
_entity.type
_entity.pdbx_description
1 polymer ?
#
loop_
_entity_poly.entity_id
_entity_poly.type
_entity_poly.pdbx_seq_one_letter_code
_entity_poly.pdbx_strand_id
1 'polypeptide(L)'
;MIPISKWGDLTDDEEVTAALQEVYGDDVEKLDLLVGLHAEKKIKGFAISETAFFIFLLMATRYIFSSSYIKELLNVKFLRILQYFHLLNQHFFSELGTYNLNKRVKSRRVVTHGC
;
A
#
# COMPACT_ATOMS: atom_id res chain seq x y z
N MET A 1 -13.62 -9.80 -5.24
CA MET A 1 -12.39 -10.58 -5.06
C MET A 1 -12.61 -11.97 -5.58
N ILE A 2 -11.75 -12.40 -6.47
CA ILE A 2 -11.71 -13.79 -6.93
C ILE A 2 -10.84 -14.53 -5.90
N PRO A 3 -11.31 -15.63 -5.31
CA PRO A 3 -10.49 -16.38 -4.36
C PRO A 3 -9.25 -16.93 -5.06
N ILE A 4 -8.15 -17.04 -4.31
CA ILE A 4 -6.92 -17.62 -4.83
C ILE A 4 -7.09 -19.13 -5.00
N SER A 5 -6.51 -19.68 -6.07
CA SER A 5 -6.53 -21.13 -6.32
C SER A 5 -5.14 -21.74 -6.19
N LYS A 6 -4.09 -20.91 -6.32
CA LYS A 6 -2.69 -21.29 -6.28
C LYS A 6 -1.89 -20.20 -5.58
N TRP A 7 -0.74 -20.55 -5.02
CA TRP A 7 0.17 -19.61 -4.35
C TRP A 7 0.68 -18.50 -5.27
N GLY A 8 0.89 -18.78 -6.56
CA GLY A 8 1.29 -17.77 -7.54
C GLY A 8 0.22 -16.71 -7.87
N ASP A 9 -1.03 -16.92 -7.45
CA ASP A 9 -2.07 -15.90 -7.56
C ASP A 9 -1.93 -14.83 -6.46
N LEU A 10 -1.24 -15.15 -5.35
CA LEU A 10 -1.11 -14.30 -4.17
C LEU A 10 0.12 -13.37 -4.25
N THR A 11 1.26 -13.92 -4.66
CA THR A 11 2.55 -13.21 -4.72
C THR A 11 3.37 -13.66 -5.93
N ASP A 12 4.18 -12.74 -6.47
CA ASP A 12 5.17 -13.06 -7.50
C ASP A 12 6.54 -13.48 -6.90
N ASP A 13 6.67 -13.45 -5.57
CA ASP A 13 7.92 -13.77 -4.87
C ASP A 13 8.05 -15.29 -4.64
N GLU A 14 9.05 -15.90 -5.27
CA GLU A 14 9.33 -17.33 -5.18
C GLU A 14 9.74 -17.77 -3.77
N GLU A 15 10.43 -16.92 -3.00
CA GLU A 15 10.86 -17.24 -1.63
C GLU A 15 9.64 -17.30 -0.70
N VAL A 16 8.73 -16.34 -0.82
CA VAL A 16 7.48 -16.31 -0.05
C VAL A 16 6.59 -17.48 -0.43
N THR A 17 6.50 -17.81 -1.71
CA THR A 17 5.72 -18.95 -2.19
C THR A 17 6.23 -20.27 -1.62
N ALA A 18 7.56 -20.47 -1.61
CA ALA A 18 8.16 -21.67 -1.03
C ALA A 18 7.90 -21.78 0.49
N ALA A 19 8.03 -20.66 1.23
CA ALA A 19 7.75 -20.63 2.66
C ALA A 19 6.26 -20.90 2.97
N LEU A 20 5.34 -20.38 2.15
CA LEU A 20 3.91 -20.66 2.29
C LEU A 20 3.60 -22.13 2.03
N GLN A 21 4.24 -22.73 1.02
CA GLN A 21 4.05 -24.15 0.71
C GLN A 21 4.66 -25.06 1.79
N GLU A 22 5.75 -24.66 2.45
CA GLU A 22 6.32 -25.40 3.58
C GLU A 22 5.39 -25.41 4.81
N VAL A 23 4.78 -24.26 5.13
CA VAL A 23 3.94 -24.11 6.33
C VAL A 23 2.51 -24.62 6.12
N TYR A 24 1.89 -24.28 4.98
CA TYR A 24 0.48 -24.54 4.70
C TYR A 24 0.24 -25.69 3.70
N GLY A 25 1.30 -26.20 3.06
CA GLY A 25 1.20 -27.24 2.03
C GLY A 25 0.57 -26.72 0.74
N ASP A 26 -0.23 -27.57 0.09
CA ASP A 26 -0.98 -27.21 -1.13
C ASP A 26 -2.41 -26.69 -0.82
N ASP A 27 -2.74 -26.51 0.46
CA ASP A 27 -4.09 -26.17 0.92
C ASP A 27 -4.20 -24.67 1.20
N VAL A 28 -4.66 -23.92 0.20
CA VAL A 28 -4.82 -22.45 0.26
C VAL A 28 -5.86 -22.00 1.29
N GLU A 29 -6.83 -22.85 1.65
CA GLU A 29 -7.89 -22.51 2.60
C GLU A 29 -7.39 -22.48 4.05
N LYS A 30 -6.21 -23.05 4.33
CA LYS A 30 -5.56 -22.98 5.63
C LYS A 30 -4.76 -21.69 5.84
N LEU A 31 -4.63 -20.85 4.81
CA LEU A 31 -3.88 -19.61 4.89
C LEU A 31 -4.51 -18.66 5.92
N ASP A 32 -3.73 -18.26 6.91
CA ASP A 32 -4.16 -17.26 7.88
C ASP A 32 -4.36 -15.90 7.21
N LEU A 33 -5.43 -15.20 7.57
CA LEU A 33 -5.77 -13.89 7.01
C LEU A 33 -4.62 -12.88 7.17
N LEU A 34 -3.97 -12.84 8.34
CA LEU A 34 -2.88 -11.89 8.60
C LEU A 34 -1.68 -12.11 7.66
N VAL A 35 -1.36 -13.39 7.40
CA VAL A 35 -0.27 -13.80 6.51
C VAL A 35 -0.65 -13.49 5.07
N GLY A 36 -1.89 -13.81 4.66
CA GLY A 36 -2.41 -13.45 3.35
C GLY A 36 -2.35 -11.96 3.06
N LEU A 37 -2.73 -11.09 4.00
CA LEU A 37 -2.66 -9.63 3.85
C LEU A 37 -1.22 -9.10 3.66
N HIS A 38 -0.22 -9.79 4.23
CA HIS A 38 1.19 -9.41 4.06
C HIS A 38 1.79 -9.95 2.77
N ALA A 39 1.40 -11.16 2.36
CA ALA A 39 1.88 -11.82 1.16
C ALA A 39 1.22 -11.29 -0.12
N GLU A 40 0.02 -10.72 -0.04
CA GLU A 40 -0.72 -10.19 -1.19
C GLU A 40 0.07 -9.12 -1.95
N LYS A 41 0.10 -9.26 -3.28
CA LYS A 41 0.70 -8.29 -4.18
C LYS A 41 0.09 -6.90 -4.01
N LYS A 42 0.91 -5.94 -3.57
CA LYS A 42 0.47 -4.57 -3.32
C LYS A 42 0.37 -3.76 -4.62
N ILE A 43 -0.65 -2.91 -4.69
CA ILE A 43 -0.80 -1.92 -5.77
C ILE A 43 0.33 -0.88 -5.64
N LYS A 44 0.93 -0.47 -6.76
CA LYS A 44 2.00 0.52 -6.77
C LYS A 44 1.54 1.83 -6.13
N GLY A 45 2.22 2.26 -5.07
CA GLY A 45 1.90 3.47 -4.31
C GLY A 45 1.00 3.25 -3.09
N PHE A 46 0.54 2.01 -2.84
CA PHE A 46 -0.20 1.65 -1.64
C PHE A 46 0.68 0.86 -0.67
N ALA A 47 0.53 1.16 0.63
CA ALA A 47 1.23 0.44 1.70
C ALA A 47 0.48 -0.81 2.19
N ILE A 48 -0.84 -0.84 1.95
CA ILE A 48 -1.77 -1.89 2.36
C ILE A 48 -2.20 -2.74 1.16
N SER A 49 -2.68 -3.95 1.43
CA SER A 49 -3.21 -4.85 0.41
C SER A 49 -4.59 -4.41 -0.10
N GLU A 50 -5.03 -4.92 -1.25
CA GLU A 50 -6.35 -4.63 -1.81
C GLU A 50 -7.45 -5.14 -0.87
N THR A 51 -7.27 -6.34 -0.30
CA THR A 51 -8.16 -6.93 0.70
C THR A 51 -8.35 -6.03 1.92
N ALA A 52 -7.25 -5.54 2.50
CA ALA A 52 -7.32 -4.61 3.63
C ALA A 52 -7.96 -3.27 3.24
N PHE A 53 -7.72 -2.78 2.01
CA PHE A 53 -8.25 -1.51 1.54
C PHE A 53 -9.77 -1.49 1.46
N PHE A 54 -10.42 -2.57 0.98
CA PHE A 54 -11.89 -2.61 0.92
C PHE A 54 -12.54 -2.61 2.30
N ILE A 55 -11.97 -3.36 3.25
CA ILE A 55 -12.43 -3.35 4.64
C ILE A 55 -12.25 -1.95 5.22
N PHE A 56 -11.08 -1.33 5.01
CA PHE A 56 -10.81 0.02 5.44
C PHE A 56 -11.81 1.02 4.86
N LEU A 57 -12.09 0.97 3.56
CA LEU A 57 -13.03 1.85 2.89
C LEU A 57 -14.42 1.75 3.50
N LEU A 58 -14.91 0.52 3.72
CA LEU A 58 -16.20 0.28 4.34
C LEU A 58 -16.23 0.78 5.79
N MET A 59 -15.19 0.47 6.58
CA MET A 59 -15.11 0.84 7.99
C MET A 59 -14.95 2.35 8.19
N ALA A 60 -14.14 3.01 7.36
CA ALA A 60 -13.98 4.46 7.38
C ALA A 60 -15.32 5.16 7.05
N THR A 61 -16.02 4.66 6.03
CA THR A 61 -17.34 5.16 5.66
C THR A 61 -18.32 4.98 6.82
N ARG A 62 -18.45 3.75 7.35
CA ARG A 62 -19.32 3.47 8.49
C ARG A 62 -18.96 4.32 9.72
N TYR A 63 -17.68 4.52 10.00
CA TYR A 63 -17.21 5.32 11.13
C TYR A 63 -17.64 6.78 11.02
N ILE A 64 -17.47 7.37 9.83
CA ILE A 64 -17.98 8.71 9.52
C ILE A 64 -19.50 8.74 9.70
N PHE A 65 -20.23 7.75 9.18
CA PHE A 65 -21.68 7.75 9.27
C PHE A 65 -22.22 7.43 10.67
N SER A 66 -21.50 6.71 11.51
CA SER A 66 -21.96 6.33 12.84
C SER A 66 -21.68 7.39 13.89
N SER A 67 -20.64 8.20 13.70
CA SER A 67 -20.24 9.21 14.67
C SER A 67 -20.95 10.54 14.41
N SER A 68 -21.92 10.87 15.25
CA SER A 68 -22.62 12.17 15.19
C SER A 68 -21.64 13.34 15.27
N TYR A 69 -20.59 13.22 16.08
CA TYR A 69 -19.53 14.24 16.20
C TYR A 69 -18.76 14.43 14.89
N ILE A 70 -18.37 13.35 14.21
CA ILE A 70 -17.62 13.43 12.95
C ILE A 70 -18.52 13.94 11.82
N LYS A 71 -19.79 13.51 11.77
CA LYS A 71 -20.79 14.05 10.83
C LYS A 71 -20.95 15.56 10.98
N GLU A 72 -21.09 16.03 12.21
CA GLU A 72 -21.27 17.45 12.50
C GLU A 72 -19.99 18.25 12.21
N LEU A 73 -18.82 17.73 12.59
CA LEU A 73 -17.53 18.33 12.28
C LEU A 73 -17.30 18.47 10.77
N LEU A 74 -17.69 17.46 9.99
CA LEU A 74 -17.65 17.52 8.54
C LEU A 74 -18.63 18.57 8.02
N ASN A 75 -19.91 18.57 8.39
CA ASN A 75 -20.86 19.59 7.90
C ASN A 75 -20.46 21.05 8.22
N VAL A 76 -19.89 21.31 9.40
CA VAL A 76 -19.54 22.66 9.85
C VAL A 76 -18.15 23.12 9.35
N LYS A 77 -17.27 22.20 8.96
CA LYS A 77 -15.88 22.51 8.56
C LYS A 77 -15.45 21.93 7.22
N PHE A 78 -16.32 21.27 6.44
CA PHE A 78 -15.96 20.70 5.14
C PHE A 78 -15.33 21.73 4.20
N LEU A 79 -15.90 22.94 4.16
CA LEU A 79 -15.36 24.05 3.37
C LEU A 79 -13.97 24.50 3.85
N ARG A 80 -13.71 24.48 5.17
CA ARG A 80 -12.39 24.81 5.72
C ARG A 80 -11.35 23.76 5.41
N ILE A 81 -11.73 22.48 5.44
CA ILE A 81 -10.83 21.35 5.13
C ILE A 81 -10.52 21.33 3.63
N LEU A 82 -11.50 21.58 2.76
CA LEU A 82 -11.27 21.75 1.31
C LEU A 82 -10.38 22.96 1.02
N GLN A 83 -10.58 24.08 1.71
CA GLN A 83 -9.73 25.26 1.58
C GLN A 83 -8.29 24.99 2.07
N TYR A 84 -8.13 24.23 3.17
CA TYR A 84 -6.82 23.81 3.64
C TYR A 84 -6.14 22.85 2.66
N PHE A 85 -6.86 21.88 2.11
CA PHE A 85 -6.31 20.93 1.12
C PHE A 85 -5.95 21.62 -0.20
N HIS A 86 -6.70 22.64 -0.61
CA HIS A 86 -6.37 23.49 -1.76
C HIS A 86 -5.10 24.31 -1.52
N LEU A 87 -4.97 24.94 -0.34
CA LEU A 87 -3.76 25.68 0.06
C LEU A 87 -2.53 24.76 0.19
N LEU A 88 -2.72 23.55 0.74
CA LEU A 88 -1.63 22.59 0.91
C LEU A 88 -1.15 22.04 -0.44
N ASN A 89 -2.05 21.74 -1.37
CA ASN A 89 -1.66 21.35 -2.73
C ASN A 89 -0.93 22.46 -3.49
N GLN A 90 -1.29 23.72 -3.26
CA GLN A 90 -0.61 24.85 -3.90
C GLN A 90 0.83 25.06 -3.38
N HIS A 91 1.06 24.75 -2.10
CA HIS A 91 2.38 24.87 -1.46
C HIS A 91 3.27 23.63 -1.62
N PHE A 92 2.71 22.41 -1.73
CA PHE A 92 3.50 21.17 -1.82
C PHE A 92 3.91 20.81 -3.26
N PHE A 93 3.16 21.25 -4.28
CA PHE A 93 3.50 20.97 -5.69
C PHE A 93 4.63 21.86 -6.25
N SER A 94 4.99 22.97 -5.60
CA SER A 94 6.12 23.81 -6.01
C SER A 94 7.47 23.19 -5.62
N GLU A 95 7.54 22.33 -4.59
CA GLU A 95 8.79 21.69 -4.16
C GLU A 95 9.12 20.41 -4.95
N LEU A 96 8.13 19.72 -5.51
CA LEU A 96 8.35 18.47 -6.27
C LEU A 96 8.69 18.68 -7.76
N GLY A 97 8.66 19.93 -8.25
CA GLY A 97 9.00 20.27 -9.64
C GLY A 97 10.50 20.29 -9.99
N THR A 98 11.41 20.00 -9.05
CA THR A 98 12.88 20.11 -9.29
C THR A 98 13.71 18.89 -8.90
N TYR A 99 13.09 17.75 -8.55
CA TYR A 99 13.85 16.51 -8.35
C TYR A 99 14.16 15.84 -9.69
N ASN A 100 15.22 16.35 -10.30
CA ASN A 100 15.88 15.88 -11.51
C ASN A 100 16.34 14.42 -11.34
N LEU A 101 15.67 13.49 -12.03
CA LEU A 101 16.02 12.07 -12.17
C LEU A 101 17.28 11.87 -13.04
N ASN A 102 18.37 12.56 -12.73
CA ASN A 102 19.68 12.39 -13.35
C ASN A 102 20.77 12.41 -12.28
N LYS A 103 20.89 11.32 -11.52
CA LYS A 103 22.13 10.87 -10.83
C LYS A 103 21.87 9.60 -10.03
N ARG A 104 22.02 8.44 -10.68
CA ARG A 104 22.74 7.26 -10.14
C ARG A 104 22.80 6.12 -11.17
N VAL A 105 23.41 6.41 -12.32
CA VAL A 105 24.05 5.41 -13.20
C VAL A 105 25.55 5.72 -13.23
N LYS A 106 26.25 5.41 -12.14
CA LYS A 106 27.70 5.15 -12.10
C LYS A 106 28.16 4.97 -10.66
N SER A 107 29.08 4.03 -10.45
CA SER A 107 29.73 3.63 -9.19
C SER A 107 28.94 2.53 -8.45
N ARG A 108 29.35 1.25 -8.44
CA ARG A 108 30.69 0.67 -8.57
C ARG A 108 30.64 -0.64 -9.34
N ARG A 109 31.35 -0.68 -10.47
CA ARG A 109 31.81 -1.92 -11.10
C ARG A 109 33.14 -2.27 -10.43
N VAL A 110 33.22 -3.50 -9.95
CA VAL A 110 34.39 -4.22 -9.45
C VAL A 110 35.59 -4.05 -10.38
N VAL A 111 36.78 -3.74 -9.85
CA VAL A 111 38.09 -4.21 -10.38
C VAL A 111 39.13 -4.23 -9.25
N THR A 112 39.67 -5.42 -9.00
CA THR A 112 40.90 -5.77 -8.28
C THR A 112 42.16 -5.33 -9.04
N HIS A 113 43.22 -4.86 -8.36
CA HIS A 113 44.62 -5.35 -8.48
C HIS A 113 45.66 -4.37 -7.90
N GLY A 114 46.51 -4.92 -7.02
CA GLY A 114 47.99 -4.83 -6.99
C GLY A 114 48.69 -3.47 -7.09
N CYS A 115 49.33 -3.06 -5.98
CA CYS A 115 50.78 -2.90 -5.85
C CYS A 115 51.11 -2.83 -4.35
#